data_AF-A0A1X7SLN3-F1
#
_entry.id   AF-A0A1X7SLN3-F1
#
_cell.length_a   1.000
_cell.length_b   1.000
_cell.length_c   1.000
_cell.angle_alpha   90.00
_cell.angle_beta   90.00
_cell.angle_gamma   90.00
#
_symmetry.space_group_name_H-M   'P 1'
#
loop_
_entity.id
_entity.type
_entity.pdbx_description
1 polymer ?
#
loop_
_entity_poly.entity_id
_entity_poly.type
_entity_poly.pdbx_seq_one_letter_code
_entity_poly.pdbx_strand_id
1 'polypeptide(L)' 'GILIAAIHNAGLVTVTTTPLNAGGQIRELLGRPLSEKVMLVLPVGYPSEDATVPDVKRKELEDIMILI' A
#
# COMPACT_ATOMS: atom_id res chain seq x y z
N GLY A 1 -7.21 -2.04 2.75
CA GLY A 1 -7.17 -2.63 4.10
C GLY A 1 -6.99 -4.13 4.04
N ILE A 2 -8.07 -4.88 3.81
CA ILE A 2 -8.07 -6.36 3.80
C ILE A 2 -6.97 -6.97 2.93
N LEU A 3 -6.74 -6.44 1.73
CA LEU A 3 -5.68 -6.92 0.84
C LEU A 3 -4.28 -6.81 1.47
N ILE A 4 -3.98 -5.73 2.19
CA ILE A 4 -2.70 -5.53 2.87
C ILE A 4 -2.53 -6.57 3.99
N ALA A 5 -3.61 -6.82 4.76
CA ALA A 5 -3.61 -7.85 5.79
C ALA A 5 -3.38 -9.25 5.20
N ALA A 6 -4.01 -9.56 4.07
CA ALA A 6 -3.84 -10.85 3.38
C ALA A 6 -2.41 -11.04 2.83
N ILE A 7 -1.82 -10.00 2.22
CA ILE A 7 -0.42 -10.01 1.77
C ILE A 7 0.51 -10.35 2.93
N HIS A 8 0.35 -9.66 4.07
CA HIS A 8 1.16 -9.92 5.26
C HIS A 8 0.95 -11.33 5.82
N ASN A 9 -0.30 -11.79 5.90
CA ASN A 9 -0.64 -13.14 6.35
C ASN A 9 -0.02 -14.24 5.47
N ALA A 10 0.13 -13.98 4.17
CA ALA A 10 0.79 -14.88 3.24
C ALA A 10 2.34 -14.84 3.32
N GLY A 11 2.92 -14.04 4.21
CA GLY A 11 4.37 -13.89 4.36
C GLY A 11 5.03 -13.01 3.30
N LEU A 12 4.25 -12.16 2.62
CA LEU A 12 4.74 -11.22 1.60
C LEU A 12 4.74 -9.78 2.14
N VAL A 13 5.47 -8.90 1.46
CA VAL A 13 5.57 -7.47 1.77
C VAL A 13 5.08 -6.61 0.61
N THR A 14 4.71 -5.36 0.91
CA THR A 14 4.32 -4.34 -0.07
C THR A 14 4.55 -2.94 0.50
N VAL A 15 4.62 -1.93 -0.36
CA VAL A 15 4.47 -0.51 0.00
C VAL A 15 3.20 0.06 -0.63
N THR A 16 2.41 0.80 0.15
CA THR A 16 1.21 1.45 -0.37
C THR A 16 1.62 2.72 -1.12
N THR A 17 1.52 2.72 -2.45
CA THR A 17 1.83 3.90 -3.26
C THR A 17 0.57 4.50 -3.89
N THR A 18 0.47 5.82 -3.86
CA THR A 18 -0.53 6.61 -4.58
C THR A 18 0.15 7.26 -5.78
N PRO A 19 -0.06 6.76 -7.01
CA PRO A 19 0.65 7.24 -8.20
C PRO A 19 0.11 8.60 -8.65
N LEU A 20 0.45 9.65 -7.90
CA LEU A 20 0.01 11.02 -8.17
C LEU A 20 0.42 11.43 -9.58
N ASN A 21 -0.52 11.99 -10.34
CA ASN A 21 -0.39 12.41 -11.75
C ASN A 21 -0.15 11.27 -12.78
N ALA A 22 0.23 10.07 -12.37
CA ALA A 22 0.47 8.95 -13.28
C ALA A 22 -0.75 8.05 -13.53
N GLY A 23 -1.83 8.20 -12.75
CA GLY A 23 -3.02 7.34 -12.85
C GLY A 23 -3.66 7.30 -14.26
N GLY A 24 -3.62 8.40 -15.01
CA GLY A 24 -4.12 8.45 -16.39
C GLY A 24 -3.31 7.59 -17.36
N GLN A 25 -1.99 7.69 -17.29
CA GLN A 25 -1.06 6.92 -18.13
C GLN A 25 -1.09 5.43 -17.78
N ILE A 26 -1.16 5.08 -16.50
CA ILE A 26 -1.27 3.68 -16.05
C ILE A 26 -2.59 3.06 -16.55
N ARG A 27 -3.70 3.80 -16.45
CA ARG A 27 -5.01 3.34 -16.93
C ARG A 27 -4.98 3.04 -18.43
N GLU A 28 -4.41 3.94 -19.22
CA GLU A 28 -4.28 3.78 -20.68
C GLU A 28 -3.36 2.61 -21.03
N LEU A 29 -2.17 2.53 -20.41
CA LEU A 29 -1.22 1.45 -20.63
C LEU A 29 -1.82 0.06 -20.34
N LEU A 30 -2.65 -0.05 -19.30
CA LEU A 30 -3.32 -1.29 -18.92
C LEU A 30 -4.69 -1.48 -19.60
N GLY A 31 -5.07 -0.62 -20.56
CA GLY A 31 -6.30 -0.72 -21.33
C GLY A 31 -7.58 -0.62 -20.47
N ARG A 32 -7.55 0.08 -19.34
CA ARG A 32 -8.70 0.22 -18.43
C ARG A 32 -9.65 1.33 -18.91
N PRO A 33 -10.98 1.16 -18.75
CA PRO A 33 -11.97 2.11 -19.23
C PRO A 33 -11.91 3.45 -18.48
N LEU A 34 -12.45 4.52 -19.08
CA LEU A 34 -12.48 5.86 -18.49
C LEU A 34 -13.25 5.95 -17.16
N SER A 35 -14.16 5.00 -16.90
CA SER A 35 -14.91 4.89 -15.65
C SER A 35 -14.06 4.42 -14.47
N GLU A 36 -12.87 3.87 -14.72
CA GLU A 36 -11.97 3.39 -13.69
C GLU A 36 -10.82 4.37 -13.44
N LYS A 37 -10.46 4.52 -12.17
CA LYS A 37 -9.35 5.37 -11.72
C LYS A 37 -8.41 4.54 -10.87
N VAL A 38 -7.11 4.69 -11.12
CA VAL A 38 -6.06 4.05 -10.31
C VAL A 38 -6.06 4.69 -8.92
N MET A 39 -6.35 3.90 -7.89
CA MET A 39 -6.33 4.35 -6.50
C MET A 39 -4.97 4.10 -5.83
N LEU A 40 -4.46 2.88 -5.97
CA LEU A 40 -3.21 2.41 -5.36
C LEU A 40 -2.43 1.55 -6.35
N VAL A 41 -1.12 1.52 -6.19
CA VAL A 41 -0.23 0.51 -6.78
C VAL A 41 0.52 -0.18 -5.64
N LEU A 42 0.45 -1.51 -5.62
CA LEU A 42 1.03 -2.36 -4.58
C LEU A 42 2.05 -3.32 -5.22
N PRO A 43 3.37 -3.04 -5.17
CA PRO A 43 4.37 -4.03 -5.52
C PRO A 43 4.40 -5.11 -4.43
N VAL A 44 4.25 -6.38 -4.81
CA VAL A 44 4.14 -7.50 -3.85
C VAL A 44 5.24 -8.52 -4.11
N GLY A 45 5.90 -8.99 -3.04
CA GLY A 45 6.93 -10.01 -3.12
C GLY A 45 7.58 -10.29 -1.77
N TYR A 46 8.69 -11.04 -1.79
CA TYR A 46 9.59 -11.17 -0.65
C TYR A 46 10.49 -9.92 -0.55
N PRO A 47 10.88 -9.51 0.66
CA PRO A 47 11.87 -8.44 0.82
C PRO A 47 13.23 -8.91 0.27
N SER A 48 14.04 -7.96 -0.21
CA SER A 48 15.46 -8.20 -0.46
C SER A 48 16.17 -8.60 0.84
N GLU A 49 17.27 -9.35 0.74
CA GLU A 49 18.07 -9.75 1.92
C GLU A 49 18.63 -8.54 2.69
N ASP A 50 18.82 -7.41 2.00
CA ASP A 50 19.32 -6.13 2.53
C ASP A 50 18.22 -5.06 2.70
N ALA A 51 16.93 -5.45 2.61
CA ALA A 51 15.83 -4.50 2.74
C ALA A 51 15.86 -3.79 4.11
N THR A 52 15.84 -2.46 4.09
CA THR A 52 15.77 -1.63 5.29
C THR A 52 14.43 -0.92 5.39
N VAL A 53 14.05 -0.54 6.60
CA VAL A 53 12.89 0.32 6.88
C VAL A 53 13.32 1.54 7.70
N PRO A 54 12.68 2.70 7.52
CA PRO A 54 12.93 3.83 8.42
C PRO A 54 12.48 3.47 9.84
N ASP A 55 13.20 3.96 10.85
CA ASP A 55 12.88 3.70 12.25
C ASP A 55 11.71 4.56 12.74
N VAL A 56 10.52 4.31 12.20
CA VAL A 56 9.27 4.97 12.59
C VAL A 56 8.58 4.18 13.69
N LYS A 57 8.05 4.87 14.70
CA LYS A 57 7.25 4.27 15.77
C LYS A 57 5.76 4.54 15.52
N ARG A 58 4.91 3.55 15.83
CA ARG A 58 3.45 3.78 15.88
C ARG A 58 3.14 4.58 17.15
N LYS A 59 2.01 5.29 17.12
CA LYS A 59 1.45 5.92 18.31
C LYS A 59 1.04 4.86 19.32
N GLU A 60 1.08 5.21 20.61
CA GLU A 60 0.59 4.34 21.68
C GLU A 60 -0.94 4.27 21.65
N LEU A 61 -1.53 3.31 22.38
CA LEU A 61 -2.98 3.08 22.34
C LEU A 61 -3.76 4.29 22.86
N GLU A 62 -3.25 4.93 23.90
CA GLU A 62 -3.84 6.09 24.57
C GLU A 62 -3.91 7.32 23.64
N ASP A 63 -3.04 7.38 22.62
CA ASP A 63 -3.02 8.47 21.65
C ASP A 63 -4.09 8.31 20.55
N ILE A 64 -4.71 7.13 20.42
CA ILE A 64 -5.65 6.81 19.33
C ILE A 64 -7.01 6.29 19.80
N MET A 65 -7.16 5.91 21.07
CA MET A 65 -8.40 5.37 21.65
C MET A 65 -8.95 6.30 22.73
N ILE A 66 -10.23 6.66 22.62
CA ILE A 66 -10.98 7.40 23.64
C ILE A 66 -12.14 6.51 24.11
N LEU A 67 -12.20 6.23 25.41
CA LEU A 67 -13.34 5.58 26.04
C LEU A 67 -14.29 6.68 26.55
N ILE A 68 -15.53 6.71 26.04
CA ILE A 68 -16.59 7.65 26.45
C ILE A 68 -17.57 6.94 27.37
#